data_AF-A0A947PA67-F1
#
_entry.id   AF-A0A947PA67-F1
#
_cell.length_a   1.000
_cell.length_b   1.000
_cell.length_c   1.000
_cell.angle_alpha   90.00
_cell.angle_beta   90.00
_cell.angle_gamma   90.00
#
_symmetry.space_group_name_H-M   'P 1'
#
loop_
_entity.id
_entity.type
_entity.pdbx_description
1 polymer ?
#
loop_
_entity_poly.entity_id
_entity_poly.type
_entity_poly.pdbx_seq_one_letter_code
_entity_poly.pdbx_strand_id
1 'polypeptide(L)'
;MKRIFILILSLFSMLAAQDLTGKKLYINAGHGGHDSNDRPPINDAGYWESEGNLTRALVVETLLKNMGATVVMSRRHNRISDGAALSSLGTDASNQNCDWFHSIHTNAAGGNSTLMLYSGFTNDPIINVTQQHFSGMLTLSNYMGNNIKAAVQTTHYTHAGDYTFYGSGHNYLGVFRYLTIPGTLSESSFHDYWPNTYGLQNLDNRINDGWAIALAFVQYYGEPLPDFGNLAGIVRTKEKKNNYEYISGTNDEYKTIDSLVITLNPGNRIYYGNTTMYVDKYTSQWSQITDGSPINPNNWATVDNTTNYDYYMNGFNNNHGYNRNNGFYLFDSLAYGSYTVVFDAPGYWPDTTQIVIDGSKFFWTLNWYMQSSVPPYVKVVTPENNEAMHPAWEPIVINFSHPMDSSLVRNGLIITPDANLIYSWDENLQNLTLTYVGDSLEVETDYTLTLNAAIIIGNCGQHLDGNGDGISGDDFVLRFTTSAADIYAPIIEEYYPSRAVTFDDLQPIISFIFDEIIDTTSGLKDRFELIRTSGDDISILTEFDVYVVNKRSIVSLFPREELVRGYRYMRYIYGGIQDLFGNEIGTDQSGRLLIDSNIPLYSDTLIVDAFNA
;
A
#
# COMPACT_ATOMS: atom_id res chain seq x y z
N MET A 1 -3.07 -5.56 81.42
CA MET A 1 -2.86 -5.67 79.95
C MET A 1 -2.90 -4.27 79.35
N LYS A 2 -1.76 -3.74 78.90
CA LYS A 2 -1.66 -2.40 78.29
C LYS A 2 -2.20 -2.47 76.86
N ARG A 3 -3.19 -1.63 76.54
CA ARG A 3 -3.72 -1.47 75.18
C ARG A 3 -2.76 -0.61 74.37
N ILE A 4 -2.18 -1.19 73.32
CA ILE A 4 -1.37 -0.47 72.32
C ILE A 4 -2.35 0.14 71.32
N PHE A 5 -2.40 1.48 71.27
CA PHE A 5 -3.00 2.20 70.15
C PHE A 5 -1.98 2.24 69.02
N ILE A 6 -2.28 1.56 67.91
CA ILE A 6 -1.53 1.72 66.66
C ILE A 6 -2.10 2.95 65.97
N LEU A 7 -1.32 4.04 65.96
CA LEU A 7 -1.62 5.23 65.18
C LEU A 7 -1.24 4.93 63.72
N ILE A 8 -2.22 4.68 62.87
CA ILE A 8 -2.00 4.59 61.42
C ILE A 8 -1.82 6.03 60.92
N LEU A 9 -0.57 6.43 60.73
CA LEU A 9 -0.21 7.68 60.06
C LEU A 9 -0.37 7.44 58.56
N SER A 10 -1.55 7.77 58.01
CA SER A 10 -1.74 7.83 56.56
C SER A 10 -0.94 9.03 56.01
N LEU A 11 0.28 8.78 55.52
CA LEU A 11 0.98 9.73 54.67
C LEU A 11 0.17 9.88 53.38
N PHE A 12 -0.62 10.94 53.29
CA PHE A 12 -1.10 11.46 52.02
C PHE A 12 0.12 12.00 51.27
N SER A 13 0.68 11.21 50.34
CA SER A 13 1.49 11.77 49.27
C SER A 13 0.56 12.61 48.40
N MET A 14 0.65 13.93 48.46
CA MET A 14 0.05 14.78 47.45
C MET A 14 0.77 14.46 46.13
N LEU A 15 0.11 13.71 45.24
CA LEU A 15 0.54 13.56 43.85
C LEU A 15 0.57 14.96 43.24
N ALA A 16 1.74 15.44 42.87
CA ALA A 16 1.88 16.68 42.12
C ALA A 16 1.47 16.37 40.67
N ALA A 17 0.35 16.96 40.22
CA ALA A 17 -0.05 16.90 38.82
C ALA A 17 0.90 17.74 37.96
N GLN A 18 0.89 17.51 36.64
CA GLN A 18 1.58 18.38 35.68
C GLN A 18 1.03 19.80 35.81
N ASP A 19 1.89 20.79 36.06
CA ASP A 19 1.50 22.19 36.19
C ASP A 19 2.36 23.11 35.32
N LEU A 20 1.84 23.45 34.16
CA LEU A 20 2.40 24.41 33.22
C LEU A 20 1.87 25.84 33.45
N THR A 21 1.32 26.14 34.63
CA THR A 21 0.86 27.50 34.97
C THR A 21 1.99 28.51 34.79
N GLY A 22 1.66 29.61 34.11
CA GLY A 22 2.61 30.66 33.80
C GLY A 22 3.52 30.39 32.59
N LYS A 23 3.37 29.24 31.92
CA LYS A 23 3.98 28.99 30.60
C LYS A 23 3.02 29.43 29.51
N LYS A 24 3.49 30.28 28.59
CA LYS A 24 2.75 30.74 27.42
C LYS A 24 3.35 30.14 26.16
N LEU A 25 2.62 29.23 25.51
CA LEU A 25 3.13 28.45 24.38
C LEU A 25 2.38 28.84 23.10
N TYR A 26 3.13 29.14 22.04
CA TYR A 26 2.58 29.39 20.70
C TYR A 26 2.61 28.10 19.89
N ILE A 27 1.44 27.56 19.56
CA ILE A 27 1.28 26.34 18.78
C ILE A 27 0.80 26.72 17.39
N ASN A 28 1.68 26.53 16.41
CA ASN A 28 1.40 26.76 15.01
C ASN A 28 0.92 25.47 14.32
N ALA A 29 -0.33 25.47 13.85
CA ALA A 29 -0.79 24.48 12.89
C ALA A 29 -0.26 24.85 11.49
N GLY A 30 0.75 24.12 11.00
CA GLY A 30 1.37 24.41 9.70
C GLY A 30 0.36 24.42 8.54
N HIS A 31 0.65 25.22 7.51
CA HIS A 31 -0.18 25.39 6.31
C HIS A 31 -1.59 25.94 6.60
N GLY A 32 -2.46 26.03 5.59
CA GLY A 32 -3.85 26.42 5.76
C GLY A 32 -4.63 26.42 4.45
N GLY A 33 -5.75 25.68 4.41
CA GLY A 33 -6.57 25.52 3.21
C GLY A 33 -6.01 24.54 2.19
N HIS A 34 -6.89 23.97 1.38
CA HIS A 34 -6.55 22.97 0.34
C HIS A 34 -6.00 23.64 -0.94
N ASP A 35 -4.94 24.42 -0.81
CA ASP A 35 -4.27 25.08 -1.92
C ASP A 35 -2.98 24.35 -2.35
N SER A 36 -2.26 24.89 -3.32
CA SER A 36 -1.01 24.29 -3.81
C SER A 36 0.12 24.26 -2.76
N ASN A 37 0.03 25.09 -1.72
CA ASN A 37 1.02 25.14 -0.63
C ASN A 37 0.75 24.06 0.43
N ASP A 38 -0.42 23.43 0.40
CA ASP A 38 -0.83 22.35 1.29
C ASP A 38 -0.59 20.95 0.70
N ARG A 39 0.23 20.89 -0.36
CA ARG A 39 0.68 19.67 -1.07
C ARG A 39 -0.48 18.68 -1.25
N PRO A 40 -1.28 18.82 -2.34
CA PRO A 40 -2.50 18.06 -2.50
C PRO A 40 -2.26 16.56 -2.34
N PRO A 41 -3.26 15.81 -1.83
CA PRO A 41 -3.15 14.38 -1.65
C PRO A 41 -2.61 13.74 -2.91
N ILE A 42 -1.47 13.07 -2.78
CA ILE A 42 -0.79 12.42 -3.91
C ILE A 42 -1.54 11.13 -4.31
N ASN A 43 -2.51 10.71 -3.51
CA ASN A 43 -3.27 9.48 -3.68
C ASN A 43 -4.74 9.63 -3.25
N ASP A 44 -5.53 8.63 -3.64
CA ASP A 44 -6.97 8.53 -3.32
C ASP A 44 -7.25 8.38 -1.81
N ALA A 45 -6.21 8.17 -0.99
CA ALA A 45 -6.39 8.20 0.44
C ALA A 45 -6.77 9.60 0.91
N GLY A 46 -6.43 10.70 0.24
CA GLY A 46 -7.04 12.01 0.57
C GLY A 46 -6.72 12.52 1.98
N TYR A 47 -5.43 12.66 2.30
CA TYR A 47 -4.92 13.36 3.48
C TYR A 47 -4.34 14.71 3.09
N TRP A 48 -4.83 15.79 3.69
CA TRP A 48 -4.26 17.13 3.57
C TRP A 48 -3.40 17.43 4.79
N GLU A 49 -2.19 17.94 4.56
CA GLU A 49 -1.26 18.26 5.63
C GLU A 49 -1.86 19.29 6.61
N SER A 50 -2.51 20.34 6.10
CA SER A 50 -3.09 21.41 6.91
C SER A 50 -4.21 20.92 7.82
N GLU A 51 -5.07 20.00 7.36
CA GLU A 51 -6.12 19.39 8.18
C GLU A 51 -5.51 18.56 9.31
N GLY A 52 -4.53 17.71 8.97
CA GLY A 52 -3.83 16.88 9.93
C GLY A 52 -3.06 17.71 10.96
N ASN A 53 -2.38 18.77 10.53
CA ASN A 53 -1.63 19.69 11.40
C ASN A 53 -2.57 20.42 12.36
N LEU A 54 -3.70 20.94 11.87
CA LEU A 54 -4.70 21.63 12.69
C LEU A 54 -5.25 20.72 13.78
N THR A 55 -5.65 19.51 13.39
CA THR A 55 -6.22 18.53 14.32
C THR A 55 -5.25 18.23 15.47
N ARG A 56 -3.98 17.98 15.15
CA ARG A 56 -2.94 17.74 16.15
C ARG A 56 -2.69 18.96 17.02
N ALA A 57 -2.63 20.14 16.44
CA ALA A 57 -2.46 21.39 17.19
C ALA A 57 -3.58 21.63 18.21
N LEU A 58 -4.83 21.30 17.86
CA LEU A 58 -5.96 21.43 18.79
C LEU A 58 -5.95 20.39 19.92
N VAL A 59 -5.48 19.17 19.64
CA VAL A 59 -5.21 18.18 20.70
C VAL A 59 -4.14 18.71 21.65
N VAL A 60 -3.01 19.19 21.11
CA VAL A 60 -1.91 19.77 21.89
C VAL A 60 -2.40 20.93 22.75
N GLU A 61 -3.19 21.84 22.18
CA GLU A 61 -3.79 22.93 22.93
C GLU A 61 -4.64 22.44 24.10
N THR A 62 -5.52 21.47 23.84
CA THR A 62 -6.42 20.92 24.87
C THR A 62 -5.61 20.33 26.01
N LEU A 63 -4.59 19.53 25.69
CA LEU A 63 -3.71 18.91 26.68
C LEU A 63 -2.94 19.95 27.49
N LEU A 64 -2.28 20.90 26.83
CA LEU A 64 -1.47 21.92 27.49
C LEU A 64 -2.32 22.85 28.38
N LYS A 65 -3.52 23.24 27.93
CA LYS A 65 -4.46 24.03 28.75
C LYS A 65 -4.96 23.25 29.97
N ASN A 66 -5.25 21.96 29.81
CA ASN A 66 -5.63 21.12 30.94
C ASN A 66 -4.50 20.97 31.96
N MET A 67 -3.25 21.13 31.53
CA MET A 67 -2.07 21.20 32.38
C MET A 67 -1.75 22.63 32.86
N GLY A 68 -2.60 23.64 32.61
CA GLY A 68 -2.42 25.00 33.13
C GLY A 68 -1.67 25.98 32.23
N ALA A 69 -1.17 25.55 31.06
CA ALA A 69 -0.49 26.46 30.14
C ALA A 69 -1.45 27.49 29.51
N THR A 70 -0.94 28.68 29.21
CA THR A 70 -1.59 29.60 28.28
C THR A 70 -1.19 29.23 26.86
N VAL A 71 -2.14 28.85 26.01
CA VAL A 71 -1.86 28.46 24.62
C VAL A 71 -2.35 29.53 23.66
N VAL A 72 -1.48 29.94 22.75
CA VAL A 72 -1.79 30.79 21.59
C VAL A 72 -1.75 29.91 20.34
N MET A 73 -2.79 29.97 19.53
CA MET A 73 -2.90 29.20 18.29
C MET A 73 -2.69 30.10 17.08
N SER A 74 -1.95 29.64 16.07
CA SER A 74 -1.83 30.37 14.80
C SER A 74 -3.14 30.43 14.02
N ARG A 75 -3.93 29.36 14.08
CA ARG A 75 -5.25 29.23 13.46
C ARG A 75 -6.08 28.18 14.18
N ARG A 76 -7.39 28.26 13.98
CA ARG A 76 -8.37 27.28 14.48
C ARG A 76 -9.21 26.67 13.38
N HIS A 77 -9.08 27.14 12.16
CA HIS A 77 -9.87 26.73 11.01
C HIS A 77 -8.93 26.38 9.85
N ASN A 78 -9.45 25.67 8.85
CA ASN A 78 -8.68 25.20 7.71
C ASN A 78 -9.09 25.84 6.38
N ARG A 79 -9.47 27.12 6.41
CA ARG A 79 -9.79 27.87 5.19
C ARG A 79 -8.49 28.46 4.64
N ILE A 80 -8.46 28.75 3.34
CA ILE A 80 -7.31 29.42 2.69
C ILE A 80 -7.01 30.77 3.39
N SER A 81 -8.05 31.48 3.86
CA SER A 81 -7.89 32.75 4.58
C SER A 81 -7.26 32.62 5.97
N ASP A 82 -7.25 31.42 6.56
CA ASP A 82 -6.63 31.16 7.86
C ASP A 82 -5.13 30.83 7.73
N GLY A 83 -4.63 30.71 6.50
CA GLY A 83 -3.21 30.58 6.21
C GLY A 83 -2.45 31.86 6.55
N ALA A 84 -1.75 31.87 7.69
CA ALA A 84 -0.90 32.99 8.07
C ALA A 84 0.40 33.01 7.24
N ALA A 85 0.87 34.20 6.87
CA ALA A 85 2.17 34.36 6.23
C ALA A 85 3.28 33.87 7.16
N LEU A 86 4.27 33.14 6.62
CA LEU A 86 5.37 32.58 7.42
C LEU A 86 6.08 33.64 8.29
N SER A 87 6.22 34.85 7.74
CA SER A 87 6.82 36.00 8.44
C SER A 87 5.97 36.57 9.58
N SER A 88 4.64 36.47 9.50
CA SER A 88 3.75 36.98 10.55
C SER A 88 3.72 36.06 11.77
N LEU A 89 3.89 34.74 11.59
CA LEU A 89 3.87 33.76 12.68
C LEU A 89 4.93 34.03 13.76
N GLY A 90 6.20 34.14 13.35
CA GLY A 90 7.29 34.39 14.30
C GLY A 90 7.18 35.76 14.98
N THR A 91 6.69 36.77 14.25
CA THR A 91 6.45 38.12 14.76
C THR A 91 5.32 38.12 15.80
N ASP A 92 4.22 37.43 15.49
CA ASP A 92 3.04 37.33 16.36
C ASP A 92 3.38 36.61 17.68
N ALA A 93 4.05 35.45 17.60
CA ALA A 93 4.48 34.72 18.78
C ALA A 93 5.39 35.55 19.70
N SER A 94 6.32 36.30 19.10
CA SER A 94 7.25 37.19 19.80
C SER A 94 6.53 38.37 20.45
N ASN A 95 5.64 39.05 19.72
CA ASN A 95 4.87 40.20 20.21
C ASN A 95 3.90 39.82 21.34
N GLN A 96 3.39 38.59 21.31
CA GLN A 96 2.54 38.06 22.36
C GLN A 96 3.33 37.62 23.60
N ASN A 97 4.66 37.77 23.63
CA ASN A 97 5.54 37.36 24.73
C ASN A 97 5.33 35.88 25.11
N CYS A 98 5.24 35.00 24.11
CA CYS A 98 5.22 33.57 24.39
C CYS A 98 6.60 33.09 24.84
N ASP A 99 6.66 32.08 25.70
CA ASP A 99 7.90 31.45 26.15
C ASP A 99 8.50 30.53 25.09
N TRP A 100 7.66 29.99 24.20
CA TRP A 100 8.08 29.06 23.16
C TRP A 100 7.19 29.12 21.92
N PHE A 101 7.77 28.88 20.75
CA PHE A 101 7.07 28.64 19.50
C PHE A 101 7.28 27.20 19.00
N HIS A 102 6.20 26.49 18.70
CA HIS A 102 6.26 25.16 18.11
C HIS A 102 5.37 25.04 16.87
N SER A 103 5.93 24.56 15.75
CA SER A 103 5.24 24.36 14.48
C SER A 103 5.01 22.88 14.19
N ILE A 104 3.76 22.49 13.95
CA ILE A 104 3.37 21.10 13.70
C ILE A 104 3.17 20.90 12.20
N HIS A 105 3.86 19.90 11.66
CA HIS A 105 3.91 19.54 10.23
C HIS A 105 3.89 18.01 10.02
N THR A 106 3.81 17.60 8.76
CA THR A 106 4.14 16.25 8.27
C THR A 106 5.04 16.38 7.04
N ASN A 107 5.86 15.37 6.78
CA ASN A 107 6.81 15.42 5.67
C ASN A 107 6.24 14.80 4.38
N ALA A 108 6.93 15.03 3.27
CA ALA A 108 6.72 14.35 2.00
C ALA A 108 8.08 13.94 1.38
N ALA A 109 8.06 13.44 0.15
CA ALA A 109 9.16 12.86 -0.62
C ALA A 109 9.53 11.42 -0.24
N GLY A 110 8.61 10.65 0.32
CA GLY A 110 8.77 9.22 0.62
C GLY A 110 9.72 8.93 1.79
N GLY A 111 9.27 8.11 2.74
CA GLY A 111 10.07 7.74 3.91
C GLY A 111 9.23 7.25 5.08
N ASN A 112 9.90 6.85 6.16
CA ASN A 112 9.23 6.49 7.41
C ASN A 112 10.05 6.92 8.63
N SER A 113 10.21 8.24 8.80
CA SER A 113 10.90 8.84 9.93
C SER A 113 10.21 10.10 10.43
N THR A 114 10.55 10.49 11.65
CA THR A 114 10.17 11.77 12.26
C THR A 114 11.32 12.75 12.12
N LEU A 115 11.04 14.01 11.79
CA LEU A 115 12.05 15.07 11.70
C LEU A 115 11.73 16.20 12.68
N MET A 116 12.71 16.60 13.47
CA MET A 116 12.66 17.79 14.30
C MET A 116 13.59 18.87 13.75
N LEU A 117 13.09 20.08 13.58
CA LEU A 117 13.87 21.23 13.17
C LEU A 117 13.83 22.32 14.24
N TYR A 118 14.93 23.04 14.35
CA TYR A 118 15.05 24.24 15.19
C TYR A 118 15.89 25.29 14.48
N SER A 119 15.79 26.54 14.91
CA SER A 119 16.60 27.63 14.35
C SER A 119 18.07 27.49 14.75
N GLY A 120 19.00 27.62 13.80
CA GLY A 120 20.45 27.64 14.03
C GLY A 120 21.22 26.50 13.35
N PHE A 121 22.44 26.25 13.80
CA PHE A 121 23.24 25.12 13.31
C PHE A 121 22.91 23.85 14.08
N THR A 122 23.12 22.68 13.48
CA THR A 122 22.99 21.41 14.21
C THR A 122 23.98 21.38 15.37
N ASN A 123 23.46 21.12 16.58
CA ASN A 123 24.16 21.19 17.87
C ASN A 123 24.49 22.60 18.38
N ASP A 124 24.12 23.65 17.66
CA ASP A 124 24.29 25.04 18.09
C ASP A 124 23.05 25.87 17.72
N PRO A 125 21.92 25.69 18.45
CA PRO A 125 20.66 26.36 18.16
C PRO A 125 20.74 27.87 18.47
N ILE A 126 20.18 28.70 17.60
CA ILE A 126 20.23 30.16 17.68
C ILE A 126 18.83 30.73 17.56
N ILE A 127 18.39 31.52 18.54
CA ILE A 127 17.19 32.35 18.44
C ILE A 127 17.47 33.46 17.44
N ASN A 128 16.65 33.51 16.39
CA ASN A 128 17.05 34.13 15.14
C ASN A 128 17.12 35.67 15.20
N VAL A 129 16.19 36.35 15.86
CA VAL A 129 16.26 37.83 15.93
C VAL A 129 17.30 38.30 16.95
N THR A 130 17.39 37.64 18.10
CA THR A 130 18.30 38.02 19.18
C THR A 130 19.72 37.52 18.98
N GLN A 131 19.92 36.57 18.05
CA GLN A 131 21.17 35.83 17.83
C GLN A 131 21.66 35.11 19.11
N GLN A 132 20.76 34.81 20.03
CA GLN A 132 21.07 34.13 21.27
C GLN A 132 21.21 32.62 21.04
N HIS A 133 22.36 32.05 21.40
CA HIS A 133 22.54 30.61 21.44
C HIS A 133 21.70 30.01 22.57
N PHE A 134 20.84 29.04 22.25
CA PHE A 134 19.85 28.50 23.19
C PHE A 134 19.70 26.99 23.00
N SER A 135 20.52 26.22 23.73
CA SER A 135 20.54 24.76 23.69
C SER A 135 19.21 24.10 24.05
N GLY A 136 18.30 24.81 24.74
CA GLY A 136 16.97 24.31 25.07
C GLY A 136 16.17 23.85 23.86
N MET A 137 16.34 24.49 22.69
CA MET A 137 15.66 24.06 21.44
C MET A 137 16.07 22.63 21.04
N LEU A 138 17.36 22.31 21.18
CA LEU A 138 17.86 20.96 20.93
C LEU A 138 17.36 19.97 21.99
N THR A 139 17.31 20.37 23.27
CA THR A 139 16.79 19.54 24.35
C THR A 139 15.32 19.17 24.13
N LEU A 140 14.45 20.16 23.87
CA LEU A 140 13.04 19.87 23.58
C LEU A 140 12.88 19.03 22.32
N SER A 141 13.65 19.31 21.26
CA SER A 141 13.62 18.54 20.02
C SER A 141 13.96 17.06 20.24
N ASN A 142 14.90 16.75 21.15
CA ASN A 142 15.23 15.37 21.48
C ASN A 142 14.09 14.65 22.22
N TYR A 143 13.47 15.29 23.21
CA TYR A 143 12.32 14.71 23.90
C TYR A 143 11.15 14.50 22.93
N MET A 144 10.82 15.54 22.16
CA MET A 144 9.69 15.52 21.26
C MET A 144 9.88 14.53 20.11
N GLY A 145 11.04 14.51 19.44
CA GLY A 145 11.31 13.57 18.36
C GLY A 145 11.23 12.11 18.81
N ASN A 146 11.77 11.80 19.99
CA ASN A 146 11.69 10.46 20.56
C ASN A 146 10.24 10.05 20.91
N ASN A 147 9.47 10.97 21.50
CA ASN A 147 8.07 10.75 21.84
C ASN A 147 7.21 10.54 20.58
N ILE A 148 7.35 11.42 19.58
CA ILE A 148 6.58 11.34 18.32
C ILE A 148 6.88 10.04 17.62
N LYS A 149 8.16 9.68 17.45
CA LYS A 149 8.57 8.40 16.85
C LYS A 149 7.85 7.22 17.50
N ALA A 150 7.80 7.17 18.83
CA ALA A 150 7.12 6.10 19.55
C ALA A 150 5.59 6.16 19.39
N ALA A 151 4.99 7.35 19.38
CA ALA A 151 3.55 7.55 19.29
C ALA A 151 2.99 7.20 17.90
N VAL A 152 3.68 7.60 16.83
CA VAL A 152 3.25 7.36 15.44
C VAL A 152 3.96 6.18 14.77
N GLN A 153 4.86 5.50 15.49
CA GLN A 153 5.56 4.28 15.07
C GLN A 153 6.47 4.43 13.84
N THR A 154 7.15 5.58 13.68
CA THR A 154 8.17 5.73 12.63
C THR A 154 9.46 4.97 12.98
N THR A 155 10.28 4.67 11.98
CA THR A 155 11.47 3.81 12.18
C THR A 155 12.57 4.48 13.00
N HIS A 156 12.74 5.79 12.83
CA HIS A 156 13.72 6.61 13.53
C HIS A 156 13.27 8.07 13.57
N TYR A 157 13.95 8.88 14.37
CA TYR A 157 13.83 10.33 14.30
C TYR A 157 15.19 10.97 14.06
N THR A 158 15.17 12.14 13.42
CA THR A 158 16.34 13.02 13.28
C THR A 158 16.01 14.38 13.87
N HIS A 159 17.05 15.12 14.26
CA HIS A 159 16.91 16.51 14.67
C HIS A 159 18.05 17.34 14.07
N ALA A 160 17.75 18.53 13.57
CA ALA A 160 18.75 19.38 12.95
C ALA A 160 18.44 20.87 13.12
N GLY A 161 19.49 21.68 13.12
CA GLY A 161 19.35 23.12 12.95
C GLY A 161 19.09 23.44 11.48
N ASP A 162 18.14 24.33 11.20
CA ASP A 162 17.72 24.64 9.83
C ASP A 162 18.87 25.20 8.97
N TYR A 163 19.85 25.88 9.57
CA TYR A 163 21.00 26.45 8.84
C TYR A 163 21.88 25.34 8.26
N THR A 164 22.03 24.25 9.03
CA THR A 164 22.82 23.08 8.64
C THR A 164 22.01 22.17 7.73
N PHE A 165 20.74 21.89 8.08
CA PHE A 165 19.90 20.96 7.34
C PHE A 165 19.71 21.37 5.88
N TYR A 166 19.49 22.67 5.62
CA TYR A 166 19.33 23.21 4.27
C TYR A 166 20.62 23.74 3.65
N GLY A 167 21.77 23.64 4.34
CA GLY A 167 23.06 24.08 3.83
C GLY A 167 23.16 25.59 3.55
N SER A 168 22.26 26.39 4.11
CA SER A 168 22.20 27.85 3.89
C SER A 168 23.25 28.61 4.70
N GLY A 169 23.66 28.10 5.86
CA GLY A 169 24.55 28.81 6.78
C GLY A 169 23.91 30.01 7.48
N HIS A 170 22.60 30.21 7.29
CA HIS A 170 21.76 31.24 7.90
C HIS A 170 20.31 30.73 7.93
N ASN A 171 19.39 31.46 8.55
CA ASN A 171 18.00 31.04 8.64
C ASN A 171 17.39 30.73 7.27
N TYR A 172 16.87 29.53 7.15
CA TYR A 172 16.19 29.05 5.96
C TYR A 172 14.68 29.08 6.16
N LEU A 173 14.21 28.51 7.27
CA LEU A 173 12.78 28.35 7.52
C LEU A 173 12.13 29.68 7.91
N GLY A 174 11.17 30.10 7.09
CA GLY A 174 10.44 31.37 7.27
C GLY A 174 9.71 31.49 8.61
N VAL A 175 9.22 30.38 9.16
CA VAL A 175 8.54 30.34 10.48
C VAL A 175 9.45 30.74 11.63
N PHE A 176 10.76 30.57 11.50
CA PHE A 176 11.74 30.97 12.52
C PHE A 176 12.31 32.38 12.30
N ARG A 177 12.03 33.01 11.16
CA ARG A 177 12.74 34.22 10.70
C ARG A 177 12.70 35.38 11.69
N TYR A 178 11.55 35.57 12.33
CA TYR A 178 11.28 36.73 13.19
C TYR A 178 11.05 36.37 14.66
N LEU A 179 11.49 35.17 15.08
CA LEU A 179 11.39 34.77 16.47
C LEU A 179 12.45 35.48 17.33
N THR A 180 12.00 36.19 18.36
CA THR A 180 12.85 36.64 19.48
C THR A 180 12.86 35.63 20.65
N ILE A 181 12.17 34.49 20.47
CA ILE A 181 11.95 33.44 21.46
C ILE A 181 12.39 32.07 20.89
N PRO A 182 12.59 31.03 21.72
CA PRO A 182 12.92 29.69 21.24
C PRO A 182 11.84 29.13 20.29
N GLY A 183 12.28 28.44 19.23
CA GLY A 183 11.42 27.91 18.17
C GLY A 183 11.79 26.49 17.74
N THR A 184 10.79 25.63 17.61
CA THR A 184 10.94 24.24 17.13
C THR A 184 9.87 23.91 16.10
N LEU A 185 10.11 22.91 15.26
CA LEU A 185 9.17 22.39 14.28
C LEU A 185 9.26 20.86 14.27
N SER A 186 8.12 20.18 14.24
CA SER A 186 8.04 18.72 14.08
C SER A 186 7.40 18.36 12.76
N GLU A 187 8.03 17.49 11.98
CA GLU A 187 7.40 16.74 10.91
C GLU A 187 7.22 15.29 11.38
N SER A 188 5.99 14.95 11.76
CA SER A 188 5.75 13.73 12.55
C SER A 188 6.04 12.44 11.79
N SER A 189 5.61 12.39 10.53
CA SER A 189 5.78 11.27 9.60
C SER A 189 5.58 11.74 8.16
N PHE A 190 5.86 10.87 7.19
CA PHE A 190 5.70 11.15 5.76
C PHE A 190 4.26 10.90 5.31
N HIS A 191 3.52 11.95 4.97
CA HIS A 191 2.11 11.84 4.61
C HIS A 191 1.87 11.30 3.20
N ASP A 192 2.92 11.12 2.39
CA ASP A 192 2.91 10.48 1.08
C ASP A 192 3.39 9.03 1.09
N TYR A 193 3.84 8.53 2.24
CA TYR A 193 4.06 7.09 2.45
C TYR A 193 2.77 6.43 2.91
N TRP A 194 2.21 5.54 2.08
CA TRP A 194 0.85 5.00 2.26
C TRP A 194 0.48 4.53 3.68
N PRO A 195 1.28 3.71 4.38
CA PRO A 195 0.98 3.34 5.76
C PRO A 195 0.86 4.53 6.72
N ASN A 196 1.73 5.54 6.56
CA ASN A 196 1.68 6.77 7.33
C ASN A 196 0.49 7.64 6.92
N THR A 197 0.14 7.70 5.63
CA THR A 197 -1.06 8.39 5.15
C THR A 197 -2.32 7.84 5.83
N TYR A 198 -2.49 6.51 5.86
CA TYR A 198 -3.61 5.86 6.53
C TYR A 198 -3.60 6.03 8.04
N GLY A 199 -2.40 5.97 8.65
CA GLY A 199 -2.21 6.28 10.06
C GLY A 199 -2.65 7.70 10.41
N LEU A 200 -2.19 8.70 9.67
CA LEU A 200 -2.50 10.11 9.91
C LEU A 200 -3.99 10.46 9.68
N GLN A 201 -4.70 9.67 8.90
CA GLN A 201 -6.15 9.80 8.74
C GLN A 201 -6.92 9.25 9.94
N ASN A 202 -6.32 8.32 10.69
CA ASN A 202 -6.87 7.89 11.97
C ASN A 202 -6.76 9.05 12.97
N LEU A 203 -7.88 9.48 13.53
CA LEU A 203 -7.87 10.55 14.52
C LEU A 203 -7.13 10.15 15.79
N ASP A 204 -7.22 8.90 16.20
CA ASP A 204 -6.55 8.41 17.40
C ASP A 204 -5.02 8.42 17.24
N ASN A 205 -4.52 8.16 16.03
CA ASN A 205 -3.10 8.33 15.72
C ASN A 205 -2.66 9.79 15.89
N ARG A 206 -3.43 10.74 15.37
CA ARG A 206 -3.20 12.18 15.54
C ARG A 206 -3.31 12.61 17.01
N ILE A 207 -4.21 12.02 17.79
CA ILE A 207 -4.31 12.26 19.23
C ILE A 207 -3.05 11.77 19.96
N ASN A 208 -2.55 10.59 19.58
CA ASN A 208 -1.32 10.05 20.17
C ASN A 208 -0.10 10.93 19.83
N ASP A 209 -0.03 11.46 18.61
CA ASP A 209 0.98 12.46 18.21
C ASP A 209 0.86 13.75 19.05
N GLY A 210 -0.36 14.25 19.24
CA GLY A 210 -0.59 15.41 20.11
C GLY A 210 -0.16 15.19 21.57
N TRP A 211 -0.38 13.99 22.11
CA TRP A 211 0.18 13.59 23.41
C TRP A 211 1.71 13.63 23.42
N ALA A 212 2.38 13.15 22.36
CA ALA A 212 3.83 13.15 22.28
C ALA A 212 4.44 14.56 22.35
N ILE A 213 3.80 15.52 21.67
CA ILE A 213 4.19 16.94 21.69
C ILE A 213 3.95 17.55 23.08
N ALA A 214 2.77 17.35 23.67
CA ALA A 214 2.43 17.93 24.97
C ALA A 214 3.36 17.40 26.09
N LEU A 215 3.62 16.09 26.12
CA LEU A 215 4.50 15.48 27.13
C LEU A 215 5.96 15.89 26.96
N ALA A 216 6.40 16.26 25.76
CA ALA A 216 7.74 16.81 25.57
C ALA A 216 7.91 18.16 26.28
N PHE A 217 6.87 19.01 26.32
CA PHE A 217 6.90 20.25 27.11
C PHE A 217 6.92 19.98 28.62
N VAL A 218 6.15 18.99 29.09
CA VAL A 218 6.20 18.53 30.50
C VAL A 218 7.62 18.10 30.86
N GLN A 219 8.27 17.28 30.03
CA GLN A 219 9.65 16.86 30.21
C GLN A 219 10.62 18.05 30.20
N TYR A 220 10.46 18.98 29.26
CA TYR A 220 11.36 20.11 29.09
C TYR A 220 11.32 21.09 30.26
N TYR A 221 10.12 21.39 30.78
CA TYR A 221 9.98 22.28 31.94
C TYR A 221 10.28 21.59 33.27
N GLY A 222 10.58 20.29 33.26
CA GLY A 222 10.92 19.53 34.46
C GLY A 222 9.73 19.29 35.39
N GLU A 223 8.51 19.33 34.84
CA GLU A 223 7.29 19.05 35.59
C GLU A 223 7.19 17.56 35.94
N PRO A 224 6.45 17.19 37.02
CA PRO A 224 6.18 15.80 37.35
C PRO A 224 5.62 15.04 36.15
N LEU A 225 6.20 13.88 35.82
CA LEU A 225 5.72 13.08 34.71
C LEU A 225 4.36 12.42 35.04
N PRO A 226 3.47 12.21 34.06
CA PRO A 226 2.20 11.54 34.28
C PRO A 226 2.41 10.08 34.74
N ASP A 227 1.54 9.62 35.64
CA ASP A 227 1.47 8.25 36.15
C ASP A 227 0.62 7.33 35.26
N PHE A 228 0.65 7.58 33.96
CA PHE A 228 -0.04 6.80 32.94
C PHE A 228 0.84 6.58 31.70
N GLY A 229 0.42 5.64 30.85
CA GLY A 229 0.94 5.45 29.50
C GLY A 229 -0.18 5.36 28.46
N ASN A 230 0.13 5.68 27.22
CA ASN A 230 -0.72 5.43 26.07
C ASN A 230 -0.33 4.08 25.45
N LEU A 231 -1.31 3.22 25.20
CA LEU A 231 -1.16 1.97 24.47
C LEU A 231 -1.76 2.13 23.08
N ALA A 232 -0.94 1.97 22.05
CA ALA A 232 -1.38 1.99 20.66
C ALA A 232 -0.83 0.78 19.89
N GLY A 233 -1.44 0.48 18.76
CA GLY A 233 -1.00 -0.61 17.90
C GLY A 233 -1.70 -0.59 16.57
N ILE A 234 -1.23 -1.44 15.66
CA ILE A 234 -1.82 -1.67 14.36
C ILE A 234 -2.08 -3.17 14.22
N VAL A 235 -3.34 -3.51 13.97
CA VAL A 235 -3.81 -4.89 13.80
C VAL A 235 -3.82 -5.26 12.31
N ARG A 236 -3.24 -6.41 11.96
CA ARG A 236 -3.04 -6.88 10.58
C ARG A 236 -3.40 -8.37 10.42
N THR A 237 -3.36 -8.86 9.19
CA THR A 237 -3.47 -10.27 8.79
C THR A 237 -2.27 -10.64 7.94
N LYS A 238 -1.64 -11.80 8.20
CA LYS A 238 -0.51 -12.29 7.37
C LYS A 238 -0.96 -12.95 6.08
N GLU A 239 -2.23 -13.29 6.01
CA GLU A 239 -2.88 -14.02 4.94
C GLU A 239 -3.13 -13.15 3.69
N LYS A 240 -2.99 -11.83 3.81
CA LYS A 240 -3.15 -10.90 2.70
C LYS A 240 -2.14 -9.77 2.75
N LYS A 241 -1.54 -9.45 1.60
CA LYS A 241 -0.70 -8.27 1.42
C LYS A 241 -1.51 -7.04 1.02
N ASN A 242 -0.97 -5.86 1.31
CA ASN A 242 -1.49 -4.59 0.82
C ASN A 242 -1.33 -4.45 -0.69
N ASN A 243 -2.22 -3.68 -1.30
CA ASN A 243 -2.22 -3.35 -2.73
C ASN A 243 -1.63 -1.96 -3.03
N TYR A 244 -1.02 -1.33 -2.04
CA TYR A 244 -0.35 -0.03 -2.14
C TYR A 244 1.14 -0.17 -1.83
N GLU A 245 1.92 0.87 -2.12
CA GLU A 245 3.37 0.87 -1.90
C GLU A 245 3.73 0.83 -0.40
N TYR A 246 4.72 -0.01 -0.06
CA TYR A 246 5.27 -0.15 1.28
C TYR A 246 6.78 -0.38 1.22
N ILE A 247 7.47 -0.23 2.36
CA ILE A 247 8.89 -0.54 2.48
C ILE A 247 9.01 -2.07 2.61
N SER A 248 9.71 -2.71 1.67
CA SER A 248 9.89 -4.16 1.68
C SER A 248 10.56 -4.65 2.97
N GLY A 249 10.10 -5.77 3.51
CA GLY A 249 10.61 -6.36 4.75
C GLY A 249 10.06 -5.73 6.04
N THR A 250 9.14 -4.75 5.96
CA THR A 250 8.40 -4.26 7.12
C THR A 250 7.04 -4.94 7.23
N ASN A 251 6.42 -4.82 8.41
CA ASN A 251 5.05 -5.28 8.64
C ASN A 251 4.01 -4.53 7.80
N ASP A 252 4.39 -3.46 7.10
CA ASP A 252 3.48 -2.69 6.25
C ASP A 252 3.14 -3.39 4.93
N GLU A 253 3.80 -4.52 4.64
CA GLU A 253 3.39 -5.41 3.56
C GLU A 253 2.03 -6.07 3.82
N TYR A 254 1.66 -6.26 5.10
CA TYR A 254 0.48 -7.02 5.51
C TYR A 254 -0.75 -6.15 5.64
N LYS A 255 -1.89 -6.69 5.19
CA LYS A 255 -3.16 -5.99 5.20
C LYS A 255 -3.59 -5.72 6.64
N THR A 256 -3.95 -4.47 6.90
CA THR A 256 -4.59 -3.99 8.12
C THR A 256 -6.04 -4.48 8.24
N ILE A 257 -6.49 -4.71 9.47
CA ILE A 257 -7.84 -5.20 9.76
C ILE A 257 -8.73 -4.04 10.19
N ASP A 258 -9.90 -3.93 9.57
CA ASP A 258 -10.93 -2.94 9.89
C ASP A 258 -12.00 -3.51 10.84
N SER A 259 -12.87 -2.63 11.35
CA SER A 259 -13.99 -3.01 12.24
C SER A 259 -13.56 -3.76 13.49
N LEU A 260 -12.40 -3.40 14.04
CA LEU A 260 -11.85 -3.98 15.24
C LEU A 260 -12.75 -3.71 16.45
N VAL A 261 -12.90 -4.68 17.33
CA VAL A 261 -13.39 -4.48 18.69
C VAL A 261 -12.28 -4.95 19.62
N ILE A 262 -11.66 -4.01 20.34
CA ILE A 262 -10.56 -4.34 21.24
C ILE A 262 -11.01 -4.05 22.67
N THR A 263 -10.98 -5.06 23.52
CA THR A 263 -11.36 -4.92 24.93
C THR A 263 -10.12 -4.99 25.81
N LEU A 264 -9.98 -4.00 26.70
CA LEU A 264 -8.90 -3.91 27.67
C LEU A 264 -9.41 -4.16 29.10
N ASN A 265 -8.81 -5.13 29.78
CA ASN A 265 -9.12 -5.50 31.16
C ASN A 265 -7.87 -5.42 32.05
N PRO A 266 -7.93 -4.92 33.30
CA PRO A 266 -9.11 -4.38 33.97
C PRO A 266 -9.53 -3.01 33.41
N GLY A 267 -10.77 -2.60 33.72
CA GLY A 267 -11.33 -1.30 33.32
C GLY A 267 -12.41 -1.39 32.24
N ASN A 268 -12.56 -2.54 31.58
CA ASN A 268 -13.58 -2.81 30.55
C ASN A 268 -13.66 -1.71 29.50
N ARG A 269 -12.50 -1.15 29.12
CA ARG A 269 -12.41 -0.14 28.06
C ARG A 269 -12.51 -0.86 26.73
N ILE A 270 -13.44 -0.45 25.88
CA ILE A 270 -13.66 -1.05 24.56
C ILE A 270 -13.34 -0.01 23.51
N TYR A 271 -12.40 -0.34 22.64
CA TYR A 271 -12.10 0.37 21.41
C TYR A 271 -12.92 -0.22 20.27
N TYR A 272 -13.65 0.65 19.57
CA TYR A 272 -14.34 0.29 18.33
C TYR A 272 -13.55 0.92 17.18
N GLY A 273 -12.81 0.08 16.46
CA GLY A 273 -12.20 0.44 15.17
C GLY A 273 -13.25 1.00 14.23
N ASN A 274 -12.81 1.80 13.26
CA ASN A 274 -13.67 2.56 12.36
C ASN A 274 -14.40 3.76 13.03
N THR A 275 -14.29 3.92 14.35
CA THR A 275 -14.72 5.12 15.08
C THR A 275 -13.54 5.67 15.87
N THR A 276 -13.60 6.93 16.29
CA THR A 276 -12.73 7.42 17.37
C THR A 276 -13.52 7.50 18.67
N MET A 277 -12.97 6.94 19.74
CA MET A 277 -13.55 7.00 21.09
C MET A 277 -13.49 8.41 21.69
N TYR A 278 -12.74 9.33 21.08
CA TYR A 278 -12.22 10.51 21.76
C TYR A 278 -12.64 11.83 21.13
N VAL A 279 -13.64 11.83 20.22
CA VAL A 279 -14.28 13.06 19.72
C VAL A 279 -14.64 13.93 20.91
N ASP A 280 -15.54 13.49 21.78
CA ASP A 280 -16.03 14.35 22.86
C ASP A 280 -14.94 14.76 23.88
N LYS A 281 -13.89 13.94 24.05
CA LYS A 281 -12.80 14.17 24.99
C LYS A 281 -11.84 15.28 24.54
N TYR A 282 -11.47 15.31 23.26
CA TYR A 282 -10.47 16.25 22.72
C TYR A 282 -11.04 17.31 21.77
N THR A 283 -12.32 17.17 21.39
CA THR A 283 -12.94 17.95 20.32
C THR A 283 -14.11 18.82 20.77
N SER A 284 -14.34 18.98 22.08
CA SER A 284 -15.37 19.88 22.61
C SER A 284 -15.18 21.35 22.19
N GLN A 285 -13.96 21.73 21.80
CA GLN A 285 -13.63 23.03 21.19
C GLN A 285 -13.76 23.05 19.65
N TRP A 286 -13.85 21.87 19.01
CA TRP A 286 -13.96 21.73 17.55
C TRP A 286 -15.41 21.91 17.08
N SER A 287 -16.37 21.86 18.02
CA SER A 287 -17.82 21.98 17.77
C SER A 287 -18.43 23.33 18.12
N GLN A 288 -17.62 24.35 18.46
CA GLN A 288 -18.19 25.70 18.67
C GLN A 288 -18.53 26.34 17.33
N ILE A 289 -19.74 26.01 16.85
CA ILE A 289 -20.48 26.71 15.81
C ILE A 289 -20.39 28.22 16.10
N THR A 290 -19.60 28.94 15.33
CA THR A 290 -19.74 30.40 15.24
C THR A 290 -20.90 30.72 14.30
N ASP A 291 -21.68 31.76 14.60
CA ASP A 291 -22.74 32.26 13.73
C ASP A 291 -22.23 32.37 12.28
N GLY A 292 -22.85 31.60 11.38
CA GLY A 292 -22.42 31.47 9.97
C GLY A 292 -21.95 30.07 9.56
N SER A 293 -21.78 29.11 10.49
CA SER A 293 -21.50 27.71 10.13
C SER A 293 -22.81 27.00 9.70
N PRO A 294 -22.90 26.41 8.49
CA PRO A 294 -24.17 25.90 7.92
C PRO A 294 -24.59 24.52 8.48
N ILE A 295 -24.12 24.10 9.64
CA ILE A 295 -24.23 22.71 10.09
C ILE A 295 -25.57 22.46 10.81
N ASN A 296 -26.38 21.56 10.24
CA ASN A 296 -27.56 20.99 10.89
C ASN A 296 -27.13 19.83 11.82
N PRO A 297 -27.44 19.89 13.13
CA PRO A 297 -27.01 18.89 14.12
C PRO A 297 -27.58 17.46 13.90
N ASN A 298 -28.60 17.31 13.04
CA ASN A 298 -29.22 16.00 12.76
C ASN A 298 -28.76 15.39 11.42
N ASN A 299 -27.84 16.03 10.70
CA ASN A 299 -27.46 15.57 9.37
C ASN A 299 -26.01 15.95 9.03
N TRP A 300 -25.08 15.20 9.63
CA TRP A 300 -23.63 15.35 9.49
C TRP A 300 -23.11 15.06 8.07
N ALA A 301 -23.94 14.49 7.19
CA ALA A 301 -23.54 13.97 5.87
C ALA A 301 -24.09 14.75 4.65
N THR A 302 -24.91 15.79 4.82
CA THR A 302 -25.52 16.50 3.65
C THR A 302 -25.33 18.02 3.63
N VAL A 303 -24.18 18.52 4.07
CA VAL A 303 -23.85 19.96 3.99
C VAL A 303 -22.58 20.26 3.19
N ASP A 304 -22.85 20.68 1.95
CA ASP A 304 -22.16 21.68 1.13
C ASP A 304 -20.91 21.27 0.32
N ASN A 305 -20.93 21.63 -0.97
CA ASN A 305 -19.94 21.33 -2.02
C ASN A 305 -19.17 22.62 -2.39
N THR A 306 -18.71 23.37 -1.38
CA THR A 306 -18.00 24.64 -1.60
C THR A 306 -16.60 24.61 -0.99
N THR A 307 -15.65 25.30 -1.60
CA THR A 307 -14.19 25.24 -1.35
C THR A 307 -13.72 25.83 0.00
N ASN A 308 -14.59 25.94 1.00
CA ASN A 308 -14.36 26.67 2.25
C ASN A 308 -14.85 25.84 3.46
N TYR A 309 -14.08 24.84 3.87
CA TYR A 309 -14.48 23.91 4.94
C TYR A 309 -13.80 24.21 6.29
N ASP A 310 -14.58 24.14 7.38
CA ASP A 310 -14.14 24.11 8.79
C ASP A 310 -14.02 22.67 9.33
N TYR A 311 -13.95 21.67 8.45
CA TYR A 311 -13.98 20.28 8.87
C TYR A 311 -12.66 19.89 9.56
N TYR A 312 -12.73 19.70 10.88
CA TYR A 312 -11.70 19.05 11.70
C TYR A 312 -11.61 17.52 11.44
N MET A 313 -12.51 17.01 10.60
CA MET A 313 -12.61 15.63 10.16
C MET A 313 -12.69 15.68 8.63
N ASN A 314 -11.57 15.41 7.96
CA ASN A 314 -11.38 15.34 6.51
C ASN A 314 -12.69 15.22 5.69
N GLY A 315 -12.82 16.06 4.65
CA GLY A 315 -14.04 16.37 3.87
C GLY A 315 -15.03 15.27 3.40
N PHE A 316 -16.07 15.76 2.71
CA PHE A 316 -17.43 15.23 2.43
C PHE A 316 -17.64 13.81 1.83
N ASN A 317 -16.65 12.92 1.87
CA ASN A 317 -16.82 11.48 1.60
C ASN A 317 -15.90 10.60 2.48
N ASN A 318 -15.25 11.20 3.49
CA ASN A 318 -14.40 10.50 4.43
C ASN A 318 -15.17 10.28 5.75
N ASN A 319 -15.85 9.15 5.74
CA ASN A 319 -16.42 8.51 6.89
C ASN A 319 -15.28 8.31 7.94
N HIS A 320 -15.27 9.09 9.03
CA HIS A 320 -14.45 9.07 10.27
C HIS A 320 -13.38 7.97 10.53
N GLY A 321 -12.52 7.64 9.57
CA GLY A 321 -11.74 6.40 9.63
C GLY A 321 -12.59 5.13 9.45
N TYR A 322 -13.87 5.27 9.11
CA TYR A 322 -14.85 4.20 8.97
C TYR A 322 -14.56 3.22 7.83
N ASN A 323 -13.66 3.53 6.88
CA ASN A 323 -13.51 2.76 5.64
C ASN A 323 -12.07 2.76 5.07
N ARG A 324 -11.03 2.95 5.89
CA ARG A 324 -9.69 3.22 5.34
C ARG A 324 -8.60 2.19 5.66
N ASN A 325 -8.92 1.00 6.16
CA ASN A 325 -7.93 -0.08 6.29
C ASN A 325 -6.66 0.43 7.00
N ASN A 326 -6.77 1.03 8.19
CA ASN A 326 -5.57 1.49 8.92
C ASN A 326 -5.20 0.61 10.11
N GLY A 327 -6.14 -0.19 10.62
CA GLY A 327 -5.93 -1.15 11.72
C GLY A 327 -5.42 -0.53 13.03
N PHE A 328 -5.34 0.81 13.11
CA PHE A 328 -4.74 1.51 14.24
C PHE A 328 -5.75 1.61 15.40
N TYR A 329 -5.25 1.45 16.63
CA TYR A 329 -6.04 1.66 17.85
C TYR A 329 -5.25 2.42 18.92
N LEU A 330 -5.98 3.05 19.84
CA LEU A 330 -5.41 3.78 20.98
C LEU A 330 -6.25 3.59 22.26
N PHE A 331 -5.58 3.18 23.33
CA PHE A 331 -6.01 3.39 24.71
C PHE A 331 -5.11 4.43 25.36
N ASP A 332 -5.59 5.66 25.45
CA ASP A 332 -4.85 6.75 26.07
C ASP A 332 -4.94 6.72 27.61
N SER A 333 -3.99 7.37 28.28
CA SER A 333 -4.05 7.62 29.74
C SER A 333 -4.32 6.37 30.59
N LEU A 334 -3.69 5.23 30.25
CA LEU A 334 -3.76 4.01 31.06
C LEU A 334 -2.89 4.13 32.31
N ALA A 335 -3.49 3.96 33.48
CA ALA A 335 -2.73 3.83 34.72
C ALA A 335 -1.71 2.69 34.61
N TYR A 336 -0.62 2.76 35.37
CA TYR A 336 0.34 1.67 35.40
C TYR A 336 -0.29 0.38 35.94
N GLY A 337 -0.02 -0.75 35.27
CA GLY A 337 -0.63 -2.02 35.59
C GLY A 337 -0.51 -3.05 34.48
N SER A 338 -0.95 -4.26 34.79
CA SER A 338 -1.07 -5.36 33.83
C SER A 338 -2.46 -5.37 33.21
N TYR A 339 -2.51 -5.52 31.89
CA TYR A 339 -3.73 -5.53 31.12
C TYR A 339 -3.82 -6.76 30.23
N THR A 340 -5.00 -7.37 30.20
CA THR A 340 -5.43 -8.32 29.18
C THR A 340 -6.05 -7.55 28.03
N VAL A 341 -5.56 -7.79 26.82
CA VAL A 341 -6.07 -7.21 25.57
C VAL A 341 -6.74 -8.31 24.77
N VAL A 342 -8.02 -8.15 24.45
CA VAL A 342 -8.80 -9.06 23.62
C VAL A 342 -9.05 -8.39 22.28
N PHE A 343 -8.64 -9.02 21.20
CA PHE A 343 -8.88 -8.56 19.83
C PHE A 343 -10.01 -9.37 19.21
N ASP A 344 -10.98 -8.68 18.63
CA ASP A 344 -12.10 -9.26 17.91
C ASP A 344 -12.36 -8.48 16.61
N ALA A 345 -12.77 -9.17 15.55
CA ALA A 345 -13.05 -8.59 14.25
C ALA A 345 -13.87 -9.56 13.39
N PRO A 346 -14.87 -9.09 12.62
CA PRO A 346 -15.61 -9.94 11.69
C PRO A 346 -14.70 -10.66 10.69
N GLY A 347 -14.87 -11.98 10.56
CA GLY A 347 -14.07 -12.81 9.65
C GLY A 347 -12.72 -13.27 10.23
N TYR A 348 -12.45 -13.04 11.51
CA TYR A 348 -11.24 -13.48 12.20
C TYR A 348 -11.58 -14.20 13.51
N TRP A 349 -10.70 -15.09 13.94
CA TRP A 349 -10.81 -15.69 15.27
C TRP A 349 -10.45 -14.65 16.34
N PRO A 350 -11.23 -14.53 17.42
CA PRO A 350 -10.84 -13.71 18.55
C PRO A 350 -9.53 -14.19 19.15
N ASP A 351 -8.70 -13.25 19.58
CA ASP A 351 -7.39 -13.53 20.15
C ASP A 351 -7.15 -12.71 21.42
N THR A 352 -6.26 -13.16 22.29
CA THR A 352 -6.04 -12.53 23.60
C THR A 352 -4.56 -12.54 23.97
N THR A 353 -4.09 -11.42 24.49
CA THR A 353 -2.71 -11.26 24.97
C THR A 353 -2.65 -10.44 26.26
N GLN A 354 -1.46 -10.34 26.83
CA GLN A 354 -1.18 -9.55 28.03
C GLN A 354 -0.13 -8.47 27.73
N ILE A 355 -0.27 -7.32 28.38
CA ILE A 355 0.73 -6.24 28.36
C ILE A 355 0.86 -5.61 29.74
N VAL A 356 2.06 -5.15 30.10
CA VAL A 356 2.31 -4.38 31.32
C VAL A 356 2.67 -2.95 30.94
N ILE A 357 1.93 -1.99 31.47
CA ILE A 357 2.17 -0.55 31.32
C ILE A 357 2.84 -0.06 32.60
N ASP A 358 4.00 0.58 32.47
CA ASP A 358 4.75 1.16 33.58
C ASP A 358 5.37 2.53 33.21
N GLY A 359 6.05 3.15 34.17
CA GLY A 359 6.65 4.49 34.02
C GLY A 359 7.96 4.54 33.25
N SER A 360 8.39 3.47 32.58
CA SER A 360 9.62 3.49 31.76
C SER A 360 9.50 4.33 30.49
N LYS A 361 8.27 4.53 30.00
CA LYS A 361 7.96 5.30 28.78
C LYS A 361 6.48 5.68 28.72
N PHE A 362 6.16 6.71 27.94
CA PHE A 362 4.79 7.18 27.74
C PHE A 362 4.01 6.41 26.68
N PHE A 363 4.69 5.93 25.63
CA PHE A 363 4.06 5.32 24.46
C PHE A 363 4.42 3.84 24.36
N TRP A 364 3.40 2.99 24.50
CA TRP A 364 3.49 1.54 24.40
C TRP A 364 2.92 1.10 23.05
N THR A 365 3.64 0.19 22.40
CA THR A 365 3.25 -0.36 21.10
C THR A 365 2.90 -1.84 21.25
N LEU A 366 1.72 -2.21 20.78
CA LEU A 366 1.28 -3.61 20.68
C LEU A 366 0.66 -3.83 19.30
N ASN A 367 1.50 -4.15 18.32
CA ASN A 367 1.03 -4.58 17.01
C ASN A 367 0.56 -6.04 17.09
N TRP A 368 -0.53 -6.37 16.39
CA TRP A 368 -1.15 -7.70 16.47
C TRP A 368 -1.47 -8.26 15.09
N TYR A 369 -1.47 -9.58 14.98
CA TYR A 369 -1.87 -10.30 13.78
C TYR A 369 -3.04 -11.22 14.11
N MET A 370 -4.18 -11.02 13.48
CA MET A 370 -5.33 -11.93 13.62
C MET A 370 -5.36 -12.93 12.48
N GLN A 371 -5.81 -14.14 12.79
CA GLN A 371 -5.96 -15.23 11.84
C GLN A 371 -7.39 -15.26 11.28
N SER A 372 -7.52 -15.43 9.97
CA SER A 372 -8.82 -15.54 9.29
C SER A 372 -9.64 -16.69 9.90
N SER A 373 -10.93 -16.45 10.11
CA SER A 373 -11.91 -17.48 10.44
C SER A 373 -12.78 -17.85 9.24
N VAL A 374 -12.51 -17.31 8.05
CA VAL A 374 -13.25 -17.63 6.82
C VAL A 374 -12.67 -18.91 6.20
N PRO A 375 -13.48 -19.96 5.97
CA PRO A 375 -12.99 -21.19 5.38
C PRO A 375 -12.49 -21.01 3.93
N PRO A 376 -11.57 -21.86 3.46
CA PRO A 376 -11.20 -21.91 2.05
C PRO A 376 -12.38 -22.34 1.18
N TYR A 377 -12.55 -21.72 0.01
CA TYR A 377 -13.55 -22.07 -1.00
C TYR A 377 -12.96 -21.90 -2.39
N VAL A 378 -13.60 -22.46 -3.42
CA VAL A 378 -13.20 -22.27 -4.83
C VAL A 378 -13.77 -20.95 -5.35
N LYS A 379 -12.89 -19.99 -5.69
CA LYS A 379 -13.27 -18.69 -6.26
C LYS A 379 -13.66 -18.79 -7.72
N VAL A 380 -12.82 -19.49 -8.49
CA VAL A 380 -12.95 -19.65 -9.95
C VAL A 380 -12.42 -21.02 -10.31
N VAL A 381 -13.05 -21.65 -11.30
CA VAL A 381 -12.62 -22.92 -11.87
C VAL A 381 -12.73 -22.88 -13.39
N THR A 382 -11.82 -23.56 -14.06
CA THR A 382 -11.86 -23.84 -15.49
C THR A 382 -11.62 -25.35 -15.67
N PRO A 383 -12.44 -26.09 -16.43
CA PRO A 383 -13.67 -25.64 -17.08
C PRO A 383 -14.71 -25.08 -16.10
N GLU A 384 -15.62 -24.26 -16.62
CA GLU A 384 -16.78 -23.80 -15.84
C GLU A 384 -17.69 -24.99 -15.49
N ASN A 385 -18.47 -24.86 -14.41
CA ASN A 385 -19.34 -25.95 -14.00
C ASN A 385 -20.48 -26.18 -15.00
N ASN A 386 -20.59 -27.42 -15.46
CA ASN A 386 -21.41 -27.91 -16.57
C ASN A 386 -21.00 -27.35 -17.94
N GLU A 387 -19.74 -26.96 -18.11
CA GLU A 387 -19.20 -26.60 -19.43
C GLU A 387 -19.32 -27.78 -20.40
N ALA A 388 -19.81 -27.48 -21.60
CA ALA A 388 -19.91 -28.43 -22.69
C ALA A 388 -18.75 -28.21 -23.66
N MET A 389 -18.11 -29.30 -24.10
CA MET A 389 -17.02 -29.28 -25.08
C MET A 389 -15.73 -28.60 -24.60
N HIS A 390 -15.35 -28.78 -23.34
CA HIS A 390 -14.03 -28.37 -22.85
C HIS A 390 -12.94 -29.18 -23.59
N PRO A 391 -11.94 -28.57 -24.26
CA PRO A 391 -10.94 -29.34 -24.97
C PRO A 391 -10.21 -30.33 -24.06
N ALA A 392 -10.15 -31.61 -24.44
CA ALA A 392 -9.69 -32.69 -23.56
C ALA A 392 -8.21 -32.55 -23.13
N TRP A 393 -7.43 -31.77 -23.87
CA TRP A 393 -6.02 -31.46 -23.63
C TRP A 393 -5.80 -30.15 -22.83
N GLU A 394 -6.85 -29.36 -22.63
CA GLU A 394 -6.75 -28.15 -21.82
C GLU A 394 -6.82 -28.48 -20.34
N PRO A 395 -5.99 -27.86 -19.48
CA PRO A 395 -5.92 -28.21 -18.07
C PRO A 395 -7.18 -27.84 -17.30
N ILE A 396 -7.38 -28.51 -16.16
CA ILE A 396 -8.32 -28.05 -15.14
C ILE A 396 -7.57 -27.06 -14.23
N VAL A 397 -8.08 -25.84 -14.07
CA VAL A 397 -7.49 -24.80 -13.23
C VAL A 397 -8.46 -24.44 -12.10
N ILE A 398 -8.00 -24.50 -10.85
CA ILE A 398 -8.81 -24.20 -9.66
C ILE A 398 -8.13 -23.08 -8.87
N ASN A 399 -8.82 -21.95 -8.71
CA ASN A 399 -8.40 -20.84 -7.85
C ASN A 399 -9.12 -20.90 -6.50
N PHE A 400 -8.35 -21.01 -5.42
CA PHE A 400 -8.85 -21.05 -4.05
C PHE A 400 -8.84 -19.67 -3.39
N SER A 401 -9.71 -19.50 -2.39
CA SER A 401 -9.80 -18.26 -1.61
C SER A 401 -8.63 -18.06 -0.65
N HIS A 402 -7.98 -19.15 -0.23
CA HIS A 402 -6.87 -19.20 0.72
C HIS A 402 -5.78 -20.16 0.24
N PRO A 403 -4.53 -20.01 0.70
CA PRO A 403 -3.50 -21.03 0.48
C PRO A 403 -3.96 -22.39 1.01
N MET A 404 -3.74 -23.45 0.24
CA MET A 404 -4.21 -24.79 0.54
C MET A 404 -3.06 -25.71 1.00
N ASP A 405 -3.35 -26.72 1.82
CA ASP A 405 -2.43 -27.84 2.00
C ASP A 405 -2.45 -28.71 0.73
N SER A 406 -1.41 -28.58 -0.09
CA SER A 406 -1.31 -29.26 -1.39
C SER A 406 -1.29 -30.78 -1.29
N SER A 407 -0.84 -31.35 -0.16
CA SER A 407 -0.85 -32.79 0.07
C SER A 407 -2.26 -33.29 0.38
N LEU A 408 -3.01 -32.54 1.18
CA LEU A 408 -4.40 -32.87 1.48
C LEU A 408 -5.33 -32.66 0.27
N VAL A 409 -5.09 -31.62 -0.55
CA VAL A 409 -5.81 -31.46 -1.82
C VAL A 409 -5.59 -32.66 -2.73
N ARG A 410 -4.34 -33.10 -2.91
CA ARG A 410 -4.03 -34.29 -3.72
C ARG A 410 -4.74 -35.55 -3.21
N ASN A 411 -4.82 -35.73 -1.89
CA ASN A 411 -5.46 -36.91 -1.30
C ASN A 411 -7.00 -36.83 -1.31
N GLY A 412 -7.57 -35.63 -1.31
CA GLY A 412 -9.01 -35.39 -1.29
C GLY A 412 -9.64 -35.12 -2.66
N LEU A 413 -8.84 -35.01 -3.72
CA LEU A 413 -9.32 -34.80 -5.08
C LEU A 413 -9.63 -36.14 -5.76
N ILE A 414 -10.84 -36.25 -6.29
CA ILE A 414 -11.31 -37.42 -7.03
C ILE A 414 -11.85 -36.95 -8.38
N ILE A 415 -11.46 -37.61 -9.47
CA ILE A 415 -12.03 -37.39 -10.80
C ILE A 415 -12.68 -38.68 -11.31
N THR A 416 -13.82 -38.58 -12.00
CA THR A 416 -14.56 -39.71 -12.55
C THR A 416 -15.06 -39.38 -13.95
N PRO A 417 -14.76 -40.18 -15.00
CA PRO A 417 -13.90 -41.37 -15.00
C PRO A 417 -12.48 -41.10 -14.44
N ASP A 418 -11.83 -42.16 -13.96
CA ASP A 418 -10.49 -42.04 -13.38
C ASP A 418 -9.49 -41.54 -14.44
N ALA A 419 -8.63 -40.61 -14.05
CA ALA A 419 -7.63 -40.01 -14.92
C ALA A 419 -6.35 -39.74 -14.14
N ASN A 420 -5.21 -39.98 -14.78
CA ASN A 420 -3.90 -39.76 -14.16
C ASN A 420 -3.52 -38.27 -14.24
N LEU A 421 -3.60 -37.58 -13.11
CA LEU A 421 -3.38 -36.13 -13.03
C LEU A 421 -1.96 -35.75 -12.57
N ILE A 422 -1.40 -34.72 -13.20
CA ILE A 422 -0.19 -34.02 -12.81
C ILE A 422 -0.61 -32.71 -12.14
N TYR A 423 -0.09 -32.43 -10.94
CA TYR A 423 -0.49 -31.27 -10.14
C TYR A 423 0.62 -30.23 -10.16
N SER A 424 0.27 -28.99 -10.51
CA SER A 424 1.14 -27.82 -10.46
C SER A 424 0.48 -26.73 -9.63
N TRP A 425 1.25 -26.07 -8.77
CA TRP A 425 0.77 -24.99 -7.90
C TRP A 425 1.52 -23.70 -8.16
N ASP A 426 0.85 -22.57 -7.95
CA ASP A 426 1.54 -21.28 -7.83
C ASP A 426 2.29 -21.16 -6.49
N GLU A 427 3.15 -20.13 -6.38
CA GLU A 427 3.96 -19.88 -5.18
C GLU A 427 3.11 -19.63 -3.92
N ASN A 428 1.88 -19.13 -4.09
CA ASN A 428 0.96 -18.85 -2.99
C ASN A 428 0.11 -20.04 -2.56
N LEU A 429 0.22 -21.19 -3.25
CA LEU A 429 -0.61 -22.39 -3.03
C LEU A 429 -2.13 -22.09 -3.14
N GLN A 430 -2.50 -21.15 -4.01
CA GLN A 430 -3.88 -20.72 -4.25
C GLN A 430 -4.38 -21.11 -5.64
N ASN A 431 -3.50 -21.32 -6.60
CA ASN A 431 -3.85 -21.74 -7.95
C ASN A 431 -3.32 -23.15 -8.20
N LEU A 432 -4.23 -24.10 -8.39
CA LEU A 432 -3.93 -25.46 -8.79
C LEU A 432 -4.21 -25.63 -10.29
N THR A 433 -3.20 -26.03 -11.04
CA THR A 433 -3.33 -26.47 -12.43
C THR A 433 -3.14 -27.97 -12.50
N LEU A 434 -4.12 -28.67 -13.07
CA LEU A 434 -4.11 -30.11 -13.30
C LEU A 434 -3.93 -30.37 -14.80
N THR A 435 -2.84 -31.03 -15.15
CA THR A 435 -2.60 -31.59 -16.49
C THR A 435 -2.65 -33.11 -16.43
N TYR A 436 -2.50 -33.77 -17.58
CA TYR A 436 -2.80 -35.20 -17.74
C TYR A 436 -1.55 -35.98 -18.11
N VAL A 437 -1.40 -37.19 -17.54
CA VAL A 437 -0.42 -38.15 -18.03
C VAL A 437 -0.92 -38.71 -19.36
N GLY A 438 -0.17 -38.50 -20.45
CA GLY A 438 -0.61 -38.85 -21.80
C GLY A 438 -1.29 -37.70 -22.56
N ASP A 439 -1.07 -36.46 -22.11
CA ASP A 439 -1.38 -35.20 -22.80
C ASP A 439 -2.87 -34.84 -22.96
N SER A 440 -3.81 -35.75 -22.69
CA SER A 440 -5.26 -35.46 -22.73
C SER A 440 -6.09 -36.35 -21.81
N LEU A 441 -7.29 -35.88 -21.48
CA LEU A 441 -8.42 -36.69 -21.01
C LEU A 441 -9.05 -37.45 -22.18
N GLU A 442 -9.95 -38.40 -21.88
CA GLU A 442 -10.78 -39.02 -22.91
C GLU A 442 -11.70 -37.96 -23.53
N VAL A 443 -11.82 -38.00 -24.86
CA VAL A 443 -12.68 -37.08 -25.63
C VAL A 443 -14.15 -37.45 -25.51
N GLU A 444 -15.04 -36.48 -25.75
CA GLU A 444 -16.50 -36.67 -25.70
C GLU A 444 -17.02 -37.38 -24.44
N THR A 445 -16.37 -37.12 -23.30
CA THR A 445 -16.58 -37.84 -22.05
C THR A 445 -17.05 -36.89 -20.95
N ASP A 446 -18.09 -37.30 -20.22
CA ASP A 446 -18.59 -36.59 -19.04
C ASP A 446 -17.67 -36.84 -17.85
N TYR A 447 -17.04 -35.79 -17.33
CA TYR A 447 -16.21 -35.83 -16.14
C TYR A 447 -16.90 -35.17 -14.94
N THR A 448 -16.69 -35.76 -13.76
CA THR A 448 -17.02 -35.18 -12.47
C THR A 448 -15.77 -35.15 -11.60
N LEU A 449 -15.34 -33.96 -11.20
CA LEU A 449 -14.27 -33.74 -10.24
C LEU A 449 -14.88 -33.34 -8.90
N THR A 450 -14.46 -34.01 -7.83
CA THR A 450 -14.89 -33.74 -6.45
C THR A 450 -13.67 -33.40 -5.60
N LEU A 451 -13.78 -32.32 -4.82
CA LEU A 451 -12.84 -31.98 -3.76
C LEU A 451 -13.51 -32.32 -2.43
N ASN A 452 -13.00 -33.36 -1.75
CA ASN A 452 -13.56 -33.87 -0.50
C ASN A 452 -13.20 -32.95 0.68
N ALA A 453 -14.19 -32.24 1.21
CA ALA A 453 -14.00 -31.28 2.29
C ALA A 453 -13.63 -31.92 3.62
N ALA A 454 -13.95 -33.19 3.86
CA ALA A 454 -13.53 -33.90 5.07
C ALA A 454 -12.01 -34.16 5.11
N ILE A 455 -11.32 -34.12 3.95
CA ILE A 455 -9.87 -34.31 3.84
C ILE A 455 -9.17 -32.96 3.62
N ILE A 456 -9.74 -32.12 2.76
CA ILE A 456 -9.08 -30.90 2.26
C ILE A 456 -9.17 -29.79 3.30
N ILE A 457 -8.00 -29.24 3.63
CA ILE A 457 -7.83 -28.21 4.65
C ILE A 457 -6.97 -27.07 4.07
N GLY A 458 -7.34 -25.83 4.41
CA GLY A 458 -6.56 -24.63 4.10
C GLY A 458 -5.43 -24.38 5.10
N ASN A 459 -4.56 -23.41 4.82
CA ASN A 459 -3.43 -23.06 5.68
C ASN A 459 -3.80 -22.61 7.11
N CYS A 460 -5.05 -22.25 7.34
CA CYS A 460 -5.59 -21.87 8.66
C CYS A 460 -6.22 -23.02 9.44
N GLY A 461 -6.11 -24.27 8.97
CA GLY A 461 -6.63 -25.46 9.67
C GLY A 461 -8.14 -25.67 9.51
N GLN A 462 -8.78 -24.96 8.58
CA GLN A 462 -10.21 -25.05 8.29
C GLN A 462 -10.47 -25.94 7.07
N HIS A 463 -11.52 -26.75 7.15
CA HIS A 463 -11.99 -27.58 6.04
C HIS A 463 -12.57 -26.72 4.90
N LEU A 464 -12.60 -27.28 3.69
CA LEU A 464 -13.18 -26.64 2.51
C LEU A 464 -14.67 -26.29 2.71
N ASP A 465 -15.04 -25.08 2.31
CA ASP A 465 -16.40 -24.63 2.05
C ASP A 465 -16.66 -24.78 0.54
N GLY A 466 -17.07 -25.99 0.13
CA GLY A 466 -17.20 -26.34 -1.28
C GLY A 466 -18.45 -25.78 -1.96
N ASN A 467 -19.45 -25.34 -1.20
CA ASN A 467 -20.67 -24.72 -1.74
C ASN A 467 -20.60 -23.17 -1.69
N GLY A 468 -19.65 -22.59 -0.96
CA GLY A 468 -19.40 -21.16 -0.85
C GLY A 468 -20.39 -20.43 0.06
N ASP A 469 -21.06 -21.10 0.99
CA ASP A 469 -22.06 -20.50 1.89
C ASP A 469 -21.45 -19.86 3.16
N GLY A 470 -20.13 -19.98 3.33
CA GLY A 470 -19.37 -19.49 4.48
C GLY A 470 -19.17 -20.53 5.58
N ILE A 471 -19.66 -21.76 5.41
CA ILE A 471 -19.55 -22.86 6.37
C ILE A 471 -18.60 -23.93 5.82
N SER A 472 -17.63 -24.34 6.63
CA SER A 472 -16.71 -25.41 6.25
C SER A 472 -17.37 -26.79 6.35
N GLY A 473 -17.04 -27.69 5.41
CA GLY A 473 -17.36 -29.12 5.50
C GLY A 473 -18.07 -29.69 4.28
N ASP A 474 -18.49 -28.84 3.34
CA ASP A 474 -19.18 -29.25 2.12
C ASP A 474 -18.21 -29.51 0.97
N ASP A 475 -18.40 -30.62 0.25
CA ASP A 475 -17.59 -30.95 -0.91
C ASP A 475 -17.82 -29.95 -2.05
N PHE A 476 -16.76 -29.65 -2.80
CA PHE A 476 -16.89 -28.95 -4.09
C PHE A 476 -17.02 -29.98 -5.22
N VAL A 477 -17.96 -29.76 -6.13
CA VAL A 477 -18.21 -30.65 -7.27
C VAL A 477 -18.22 -29.86 -8.57
N LEU A 478 -17.30 -30.21 -9.47
CA LEU A 478 -17.23 -29.72 -10.84
C LEU A 478 -17.70 -30.82 -11.80
N ARG A 479 -18.58 -30.45 -12.74
CA ARG A 479 -19.01 -31.31 -13.85
C ARG A 479 -18.64 -30.64 -15.16
N PHE A 480 -18.15 -31.39 -16.15
CA PHE A 480 -17.90 -30.87 -17.49
C PHE A 480 -17.87 -32.02 -18.50
N THR A 481 -18.03 -31.70 -19.78
CA THR A 481 -17.93 -32.68 -20.86
C THR A 481 -16.80 -32.29 -21.79
N THR A 482 -15.90 -33.22 -22.10
CA THR A 482 -14.79 -32.96 -23.03
C THR A 482 -15.26 -32.83 -24.48
N SER A 483 -14.55 -32.05 -25.29
CA SER A 483 -14.82 -31.94 -26.73
C SER A 483 -14.46 -33.22 -27.48
N ALA A 484 -14.84 -33.28 -28.76
CA ALA A 484 -14.25 -34.22 -29.70
C ALA A 484 -12.73 -33.99 -29.85
N ALA A 485 -12.02 -35.02 -30.31
CA ALA A 485 -10.61 -34.92 -30.65
C ALA A 485 -10.37 -33.81 -31.68
N ASP A 486 -9.23 -33.12 -31.56
CA ASP A 486 -8.79 -32.27 -32.65
C ASP A 486 -8.37 -33.14 -33.84
N ILE A 487 -8.98 -32.86 -34.99
CA ILE A 487 -8.73 -33.56 -36.26
C ILE A 487 -8.31 -32.59 -37.37
N TYR A 488 -8.15 -31.31 -37.04
CA TYR A 488 -7.78 -30.29 -38.00
C TYR A 488 -6.27 -30.06 -37.93
N ALA A 489 -5.66 -29.93 -39.09
CA ALA A 489 -4.25 -29.56 -39.16
C ALA A 489 -4.09 -28.07 -38.80
N PRO A 490 -2.93 -27.67 -38.26
CA PRO A 490 -2.69 -26.28 -37.91
C PRO A 490 -2.79 -25.40 -39.15
N ILE A 491 -3.43 -24.25 -39.03
CA ILE A 491 -3.56 -23.28 -40.12
C ILE A 491 -2.77 -22.02 -39.80
N ILE A 492 -2.25 -21.40 -40.85
CA ILE A 492 -1.56 -20.12 -40.71
C ILE A 492 -2.58 -19.02 -40.82
N GLU A 493 -2.87 -18.36 -39.70
CA GLU A 493 -3.76 -17.22 -39.67
C GLU A 493 -3.11 -15.98 -40.27
N GLU A 494 -1.83 -15.78 -39.98
CA GLU A 494 -1.15 -14.53 -40.31
C GLU A 494 0.31 -14.72 -40.73
N TYR A 495 0.75 -13.78 -41.57
CA TYR A 495 2.10 -13.66 -42.08
C TYR A 495 2.65 -12.30 -41.69
N TYR A 496 3.90 -12.25 -41.22
CA TYR A 496 4.64 -11.01 -41.08
C TYR A 496 5.92 -11.06 -41.94
N PRO A 497 6.23 -10.03 -42.74
CA PRO A 497 5.33 -8.96 -43.19
C PRO A 497 4.04 -9.51 -43.84
N SER A 498 2.96 -8.73 -43.92
CA SER A 498 1.69 -9.23 -44.47
C SER A 498 1.80 -9.71 -45.93
N ARG A 499 0.85 -10.54 -46.38
CA ARG A 499 0.86 -11.04 -47.77
C ARG A 499 0.62 -9.86 -48.74
N ALA A 500 1.48 -9.75 -49.76
CA ALA A 500 1.34 -8.82 -50.89
C ALA A 500 1.59 -7.32 -50.61
N VAL A 501 2.33 -6.98 -49.55
CA VAL A 501 2.80 -5.60 -49.32
C VAL A 501 4.25 -5.41 -49.81
N THR A 502 4.55 -4.17 -50.22
CA THR A 502 5.91 -3.64 -50.23
C THR A 502 6.37 -3.45 -48.79
N PHE A 503 7.54 -3.96 -48.45
CA PHE A 503 8.14 -3.82 -47.12
C PHE A 503 9.35 -2.90 -47.18
N ASP A 504 9.45 -1.97 -46.25
CA ASP A 504 10.41 -0.87 -46.21
C ASP A 504 11.65 -1.15 -45.34
N ASP A 505 11.82 -2.40 -44.91
CA ASP A 505 13.01 -2.90 -44.21
C ASP A 505 13.81 -3.84 -45.12
N LEU A 506 15.14 -3.70 -45.10
CA LEU A 506 16.04 -4.60 -45.81
C LEU A 506 16.29 -5.89 -45.04
N GLN A 507 16.00 -5.97 -43.74
CA GLN A 507 16.22 -7.18 -42.96
C GLN A 507 14.97 -7.57 -42.14
N PRO A 508 13.81 -7.76 -42.80
CA PRO A 508 12.58 -8.12 -42.13
C PRO A 508 12.68 -9.45 -41.39
N ILE A 509 12.05 -9.52 -40.22
CA ILE A 509 11.72 -10.81 -39.60
C ILE A 509 10.57 -11.42 -40.39
N ILE A 510 10.75 -12.63 -40.91
CA ILE A 510 9.70 -13.34 -41.66
C ILE A 510 9.00 -14.30 -40.70
N SER A 511 7.79 -13.96 -40.26
CA SER A 511 7.04 -14.77 -39.31
C SER A 511 5.78 -15.40 -39.91
N PHE A 512 5.45 -16.57 -39.39
CA PHE A 512 4.23 -17.34 -39.66
C PHE A 512 3.53 -17.60 -38.34
N ILE A 513 2.29 -17.14 -38.23
CA ILE A 513 1.48 -17.25 -37.01
C ILE A 513 0.43 -18.32 -37.25
N PHE A 514 0.53 -19.43 -36.52
CA PHE A 514 -0.43 -20.52 -36.54
C PHE A 514 -1.60 -20.25 -35.58
N ASP A 515 -2.76 -20.83 -35.84
CA ASP A 515 -3.94 -20.74 -34.96
C ASP A 515 -3.79 -21.57 -33.67
N GLU A 516 -2.86 -22.53 -33.67
CA GLU A 516 -2.59 -23.44 -32.56
C GLU A 516 -1.08 -23.72 -32.35
N ILE A 517 -0.75 -24.60 -31.41
CA ILE A 517 0.62 -25.01 -31.12
C ILE A 517 1.03 -26.15 -32.06
N ILE A 518 2.06 -25.90 -32.87
CA ILE A 518 2.68 -26.92 -33.72
C ILE A 518 3.73 -27.74 -32.97
N ASP A 519 3.89 -29.01 -33.36
CA ASP A 519 4.98 -29.86 -32.88
C ASP A 519 6.34 -29.30 -33.34
N THR A 520 7.23 -29.08 -32.38
CA THR A 520 8.59 -28.55 -32.59
C THR A 520 9.67 -29.64 -32.56
N THR A 521 9.31 -30.91 -32.71
CA THR A 521 10.29 -32.02 -32.82
C THR A 521 11.17 -31.89 -34.08
N SER A 522 12.21 -32.75 -34.17
CA SER A 522 13.31 -32.60 -35.14
C SER A 522 12.83 -32.58 -36.60
N GLY A 523 13.27 -31.57 -37.36
CA GLY A 523 12.98 -31.44 -38.80
C GLY A 523 12.03 -30.30 -39.16
N LEU A 524 11.44 -29.61 -38.18
CA LEU A 524 10.54 -28.45 -38.41
C LEU A 524 11.22 -27.33 -39.21
N LYS A 525 12.49 -27.02 -38.90
CA LYS A 525 13.24 -25.96 -39.60
C LYS A 525 13.31 -26.17 -41.11
N ASP A 526 13.48 -27.41 -41.55
CA ASP A 526 13.63 -27.75 -42.97
C ASP A 526 12.30 -27.59 -43.75
N ARG A 527 11.19 -27.32 -43.04
CA ARG A 527 9.89 -27.02 -43.65
C ARG A 527 9.74 -25.56 -44.05
N PHE A 528 10.68 -24.68 -43.71
CA PHE A 528 10.56 -23.26 -44.00
C PHE A 528 11.74 -22.77 -44.84
N GLU A 529 11.45 -22.01 -45.89
CA GLU A 529 12.48 -21.45 -46.77
C GLU A 529 12.10 -20.04 -47.26
N LEU A 530 13.10 -19.17 -47.42
CA LEU A 530 12.95 -17.87 -48.07
C LEU A 530 13.72 -17.88 -49.38
N ILE A 531 13.05 -17.70 -50.51
CA ILE A 531 13.66 -17.73 -51.85
C ILE A 531 13.50 -16.37 -52.51
N ARG A 532 14.59 -15.79 -53.01
CA ARG A 532 14.52 -14.65 -53.93
C ARG A 532 14.07 -15.14 -55.31
N THR A 533 13.02 -14.53 -55.86
CA THR A 533 12.44 -14.88 -57.17
C THR A 533 12.59 -13.79 -58.23
N SER A 534 13.24 -12.66 -57.88
CA SER A 534 13.71 -11.69 -58.88
C SER A 534 15.01 -12.18 -59.51
N GLY A 535 14.94 -12.62 -60.78
CA GLY A 535 16.08 -13.22 -61.49
C GLY A 535 16.10 -14.74 -61.31
N ASP A 536 17.29 -15.31 -61.10
CA ASP A 536 17.41 -16.71 -60.71
C ASP A 536 16.88 -16.92 -59.28
N ASP A 537 16.22 -18.05 -59.07
CA ASP A 537 15.74 -18.50 -57.77
C ASP A 537 16.93 -18.81 -56.85
N ILE A 538 17.08 -18.04 -55.77
CA ILE A 538 18.17 -18.21 -54.79
C ILE A 538 17.58 -18.33 -53.39
N SER A 539 17.92 -19.41 -52.70
CA SER A 539 17.62 -19.60 -51.27
C SER A 539 18.39 -18.60 -50.41
N ILE A 540 17.70 -17.92 -49.52
CA ILE A 540 18.23 -16.93 -48.59
C ILE A 540 18.51 -17.62 -47.27
N LEU A 541 19.75 -17.52 -46.81
CA LEU A 541 20.17 -18.09 -45.55
C LEU A 541 19.51 -17.34 -44.37
N THR A 542 18.83 -18.10 -43.51
CA THR A 542 18.09 -17.57 -42.37
C THR A 542 18.48 -18.28 -41.07
N GLU A 543 18.39 -17.54 -39.96
CA GLU A 543 18.24 -18.14 -38.63
C GLU A 543 16.77 -18.47 -38.40
N PHE A 544 16.50 -19.46 -37.55
CA PHE A 544 15.16 -20.02 -37.34
C PHE A 544 14.88 -20.06 -35.85
N ASP A 545 13.72 -19.57 -35.44
CA ASP A 545 13.26 -19.64 -34.05
C ASP A 545 11.74 -19.86 -34.00
N VAL A 546 11.26 -20.44 -32.90
CA VAL A 546 9.84 -20.72 -32.66
C VAL A 546 9.44 -20.21 -31.29
N TYR A 547 8.35 -19.46 -31.24
CA TYR A 547 7.78 -18.94 -30.00
C TYR A 547 6.35 -19.46 -29.83
N VAL A 548 5.94 -19.69 -28.59
CA VAL A 548 4.53 -19.94 -28.25
C VAL A 548 3.99 -18.73 -27.51
N VAL A 549 3.00 -18.05 -28.10
CA VAL A 549 2.36 -16.86 -27.52
C VAL A 549 0.85 -17.05 -27.57
N ASN A 550 0.17 -16.92 -26.42
CA ASN A 550 -1.29 -17.07 -26.33
C ASN A 550 -1.83 -18.35 -27.00
N LYS A 551 -1.17 -19.50 -26.74
CA LYS A 551 -1.51 -20.82 -27.32
C LYS A 551 -1.36 -20.94 -28.84
N ARG A 552 -0.56 -20.07 -29.45
CA ARG A 552 -0.27 -20.06 -30.88
C ARG A 552 1.22 -20.18 -31.12
N SER A 553 1.61 -20.98 -32.10
CA SER A 553 3.00 -21.03 -32.55
C SER A 553 3.30 -19.89 -33.53
N ILE A 554 4.41 -19.18 -33.28
CA ILE A 554 4.99 -18.19 -34.17
C ILE A 554 6.35 -18.71 -34.62
N VAL A 555 6.44 -19.07 -35.90
CA VAL A 555 7.71 -19.47 -36.52
C VAL A 555 8.32 -18.26 -37.19
N SER A 556 9.58 -17.95 -36.88
CA SER A 556 10.29 -16.78 -37.43
C SER A 556 11.58 -17.18 -38.14
N LEU A 557 11.78 -16.61 -39.33
CA LEU A 557 13.02 -16.66 -40.10
C LEU A 557 13.69 -15.30 -40.08
N PHE A 558 14.99 -15.27 -39.79
CA PHE A 558 15.80 -14.05 -39.73
C PHE A 558 16.84 -14.08 -40.85
N PRO A 559 16.69 -13.32 -41.94
CA PRO A 559 17.70 -13.23 -43.00
C PRO A 559 19.06 -12.82 -42.43
N ARG A 560 20.11 -13.56 -42.76
CA ARG A 560 21.47 -13.25 -42.26
C ARG A 560 22.13 -12.05 -42.93
N GLU A 561 21.61 -11.66 -44.08
CA GLU A 561 22.06 -10.53 -44.87
C GLU A 561 20.87 -9.67 -45.25
N GLU A 562 21.15 -8.39 -45.55
CA GLU A 562 20.15 -7.48 -46.10
C GLU A 562 19.60 -8.02 -47.42
N LEU A 563 18.27 -8.05 -47.51
CA LEU A 563 17.52 -8.29 -48.71
C LEU A 563 17.68 -7.10 -49.68
N VAL A 564 17.49 -7.37 -50.96
CA VAL A 564 17.78 -6.41 -52.02
C VAL A 564 16.55 -5.57 -52.33
N ARG A 565 16.72 -4.25 -52.38
CA ARG A 565 15.68 -3.29 -52.77
C ARG A 565 15.05 -3.63 -54.12
N GLY A 566 13.73 -3.54 -54.20
CA GLY A 566 12.95 -3.80 -55.42
C GLY A 566 12.87 -5.28 -55.83
N TYR A 567 13.45 -6.20 -55.05
CA TYR A 567 13.42 -7.62 -55.35
C TYR A 567 12.23 -8.32 -54.70
N ARG A 568 11.74 -9.35 -55.38
CA ARG A 568 10.66 -10.22 -54.93
C ARG A 568 11.25 -11.45 -54.27
N TYR A 569 10.61 -11.84 -53.18
CA TYR A 569 10.91 -13.01 -52.40
C TYR A 569 9.63 -13.83 -52.23
N MET A 570 9.81 -15.14 -52.14
CA MET A 570 8.78 -16.11 -51.81
C MET A 570 9.18 -16.79 -50.52
N ARG A 571 8.28 -16.77 -49.55
CA ARG A 571 8.39 -17.57 -48.32
C ARG A 571 7.64 -18.87 -48.54
N TYR A 572 8.34 -19.98 -48.45
CA TYR A 572 7.82 -21.32 -48.60
C TYR A 572 7.66 -22.00 -47.26
N ILE A 573 6.60 -22.81 -47.21
CA ILE A 573 6.24 -23.65 -46.09
C ILE A 573 5.91 -24.99 -46.70
N TYR A 574 6.78 -25.97 -46.51
CA TYR A 574 6.59 -27.31 -47.03
C TYR A 574 5.62 -28.08 -46.16
N GLY A 575 4.83 -28.96 -46.77
CA GLY A 575 3.97 -29.88 -46.04
C GLY A 575 4.76 -30.76 -45.06
N GLY A 576 4.08 -31.34 -44.08
CA GLY A 576 4.71 -32.11 -43.00
C GLY A 576 4.87 -31.38 -41.68
N ILE A 577 4.19 -30.24 -41.50
CA ILE A 577 4.08 -29.57 -40.20
C ILE A 577 2.86 -30.13 -39.49
N GLN A 578 3.04 -30.58 -38.25
CA GLN A 578 2.01 -31.21 -37.44
C GLN A 578 1.69 -30.36 -36.21
N ASP A 579 0.46 -30.45 -35.71
CA ASP A 579 0.12 -30.03 -34.34
C ASP A 579 0.62 -31.06 -33.31
N LEU A 580 0.30 -30.85 -32.03
CA LEU A 580 0.63 -31.80 -30.96
C LEU A 580 -0.18 -33.11 -31.02
N PHE A 581 -1.23 -33.17 -31.85
CA PHE A 581 -2.11 -34.34 -32.02
C PHE A 581 -1.78 -35.14 -33.29
N GLY A 582 -0.79 -34.71 -34.06
CA GLY A 582 -0.34 -35.36 -35.30
C GLY A 582 -1.15 -34.99 -36.54
N ASN A 583 -2.02 -33.96 -36.47
CA ASN A 583 -2.75 -33.45 -37.62
C ASN A 583 -1.79 -32.64 -38.52
N GLU A 584 -1.67 -33.02 -39.79
CA GLU A 584 -0.60 -32.54 -40.67
C GLU A 584 -1.07 -31.58 -41.76
N ILE A 585 -0.32 -30.49 -41.97
CA ILE A 585 -0.40 -29.69 -43.18
C ILE A 585 0.16 -30.50 -44.35
N GLY A 586 -0.73 -31.12 -45.13
CA GLY A 586 -0.33 -32.03 -46.22
C GLY A 586 0.14 -31.38 -47.52
N THR A 587 0.04 -30.05 -47.67
CA THR A 587 0.39 -29.34 -48.90
C THR A 587 1.30 -28.16 -48.67
N ASP A 588 2.26 -27.97 -49.57
CA ASP A 588 3.13 -26.79 -49.58
C ASP A 588 2.31 -25.49 -49.72
N GLN A 589 2.70 -24.47 -48.96
CA GLN A 589 2.14 -23.14 -49.01
C GLN A 589 3.23 -22.12 -49.32
N SER A 590 2.85 -20.99 -49.91
CA SER A 590 3.77 -19.90 -50.18
C SER A 590 3.13 -18.53 -50.06
N GLY A 591 3.95 -17.53 -49.74
CA GLY A 591 3.55 -16.13 -49.68
C GLY A 591 4.56 -15.22 -50.35
N ARG A 592 4.09 -14.20 -51.06
CA ARG A 592 4.95 -13.21 -51.72
C ARG A 592 5.36 -12.11 -50.75
N LEU A 593 6.59 -11.62 -50.94
CA LEU A 593 7.17 -10.45 -50.28
C LEU A 593 7.90 -9.61 -51.35
N LEU A 594 7.71 -8.28 -51.33
CA LEU A 594 8.44 -7.35 -52.19
C LEU A 594 9.15 -6.34 -51.28
N ILE A 595 10.47 -6.20 -51.42
CA ILE A 595 11.22 -5.16 -50.72
C ILE A 595 11.09 -3.86 -51.50
N ASP A 596 10.74 -2.77 -50.84
CA ASP A 596 10.53 -1.47 -51.48
C ASP A 596 11.83 -1.03 -52.18
N SER A 597 11.71 -0.57 -53.42
CA SER A 597 12.83 -0.02 -54.18
C SER A 597 13.32 1.33 -53.63
N ASN A 598 12.48 2.03 -52.85
CA ASN A 598 12.71 3.39 -52.39
C ASN A 598 13.31 3.48 -50.98
N ILE A 599 13.70 2.35 -50.37
CA ILE A 599 14.33 2.36 -49.03
C ILE A 599 15.62 3.21 -49.11
N PRO A 600 15.75 4.29 -48.31
CA PRO A 600 16.91 5.16 -48.36
C PRO A 600 18.17 4.42 -47.88
N LEU A 601 19.29 4.52 -48.60
CA LEU A 601 20.57 4.07 -48.06
C LEU A 601 21.12 5.11 -47.09
N TYR A 602 21.89 4.68 -46.10
CA TYR A 602 22.70 5.59 -45.28
C TYR A 602 23.67 6.44 -46.15
N SER A 603 24.08 5.92 -47.33
CA SER A 603 24.86 6.65 -48.33
C SER A 603 24.07 7.71 -49.13
N ASP A 604 22.73 7.68 -49.07
CA ASP A 604 21.85 8.64 -49.76
C ASP A 604 21.46 9.81 -48.83
N THR A 605 21.77 9.72 -47.54
CA THR A 605 21.75 10.85 -46.60
C THR A 605 23.05 11.62 -46.68
N LEU A 606 23.00 12.81 -47.27
CA LEU A 606 24.06 13.81 -47.23
C LEU A 606 24.27 14.21 -45.75
N ILE A 607 25.25 13.60 -45.07
CA ILE A 607 25.77 14.12 -43.81
C ILE A 607 26.41 15.47 -44.15
N VAL A 608 25.69 16.57 -43.92
CA VAL A 608 26.26 17.92 -43.91
C VAL A 608 27.02 18.06 -42.61
N ASP A 609 28.23 17.52 -42.56
CA ASP A 609 29.22 17.87 -41.56
C ASP A 609 30.03 19.06 -42.09
N ALA A 610 29.47 20.25 -41.91
CA ALA A 610 30.12 21.52 -42.21
C ALA A 610 29.87 22.51 -41.08
N PHE A 611 30.58 22.32 -39.96
CA PHE A 611 30.86 23.38 -39.00
C PHE A 611 32.37 23.57 -38.87
N ASN A 612 32.93 24.35 -39.79
CA ASN A 612 34.19 25.05 -39.63
C ASN A 612 34.11 26.40 -40.35
N ALA A 613 33.60 27.41 -39.62
CA ALA A 613 33.97 28.84 -39.68
C ALA A 613 33.24 29.59 -38.56
#